data_AF-A0A5A9GB45-F1
#
_entry.id   AF-A0A5A9GB45-F1
#
_cell.length_a   1.000
_cell.length_b   1.000
_cell.length_c   1.000
_cell.angle_alpha   90.00
_cell.angle_beta   90.00
_cell.angle_gamma   90.00
#
_symmetry.space_group_name_H-M   'P 1'
#
loop_
_entity.id
_entity.type
_entity.pdbx_description
1 polymer ?
#
loop_
_entity_poly.entity_id
_entity_poly.type
_entity_poly.pdbx_seq_one_letter_code
_entity_poly.pdbx_strand_id
1 'polypeptide(L)'
;MTGPLFALGSARTTCIALSVCGVLFAGIGAALHIRSYLLGEAVAEGGSRSDAVCLGAARRMGGELTVTPEGLRVVLPDAIDQRTSLTDASGLLAFCPDMALSYFCMGLSCGPGGPGGKVSMLVELTRKPL
;
A
#
# COMPACT_ATOMS: atom_id res chain seq x y z
N MET A 1 56.36 24.20 -2.01
CA MET A 1 55.45 23.67 -3.04
C MET A 1 55.49 22.15 -2.96
N THR A 2 54.46 21.52 -2.38
CA THR A 2 54.35 20.05 -2.29
C THR A 2 52.88 19.70 -2.52
N GLY A 3 52.58 19.26 -3.74
CA GLY A 3 51.23 18.89 -4.18
C GLY A 3 50.77 17.54 -3.62
N PRO A 4 49.46 17.23 -3.72
CA PRO A 4 48.83 16.13 -3.01
C PRO A 4 49.07 14.81 -3.76
N LEU A 5 49.74 13.86 -3.10
CA LEU A 5 49.80 12.46 -3.53
C LEU A 5 48.63 11.71 -2.86
N PHE A 6 47.45 11.76 -3.48
CA PHE A 6 46.43 10.77 -3.21
C PHE A 6 46.99 9.40 -3.59
N ALA A 7 47.17 8.52 -2.60
CA ALA A 7 47.62 7.15 -2.81
C ALA A 7 46.74 6.48 -3.88
N LEU A 8 47.36 5.87 -4.90
CA LEU A 8 46.70 5.28 -6.07
C LEU A 8 45.59 4.26 -5.70
N GLY A 9 45.65 3.66 -4.50
CA GLY A 9 44.62 2.78 -3.96
C GLY A 9 43.39 3.50 -3.39
N SER A 10 43.54 4.72 -2.87
CA SER A 10 42.47 5.52 -2.24
C SER A 10 41.49 6.10 -3.25
N ALA A 11 41.96 6.48 -4.45
CA ALA A 11 41.10 7.05 -5.49
C ALA A 11 40.16 5.98 -6.10
N ARG A 12 40.64 4.74 -6.22
CA ARG A 12 39.87 3.64 -6.79
C ARG A 12 38.74 3.19 -5.86
N THR A 13 39.01 3.12 -4.55
CA THR A 13 37.99 2.78 -3.55
C THR A 13 36.93 3.85 -3.41
N THR A 14 37.30 5.15 -3.46
CA THR A 14 36.33 6.24 -3.43
C THR A 14 35.43 6.27 -4.66
N CYS A 15 35.97 6.02 -5.86
CA CYS A 15 35.17 5.95 -7.09
C CYS A 15 34.18 4.79 -7.07
N ILE A 16 34.59 3.61 -6.56
CA ILE A 16 33.70 2.46 -6.41
C ILE A 16 32.58 2.77 -5.41
N ALA A 17 32.91 3.37 -4.25
CA ALA A 17 31.93 3.75 -3.25
C ALA A 17 30.90 4.75 -3.80
N LEU A 18 31.35 5.77 -4.55
CA LEU A 18 30.47 6.76 -5.17
C LEU A 18 29.57 6.14 -6.24
N SER A 19 30.08 5.18 -7.03
CA SER A 19 29.26 4.47 -8.03
C SER A 19 28.20 3.58 -7.37
N VAL A 20 28.52 2.91 -6.26
CA VAL A 20 27.55 2.09 -5.50
C VAL A 20 26.48 2.98 -4.87
N CYS A 21 26.87 4.10 -4.26
CA CYS A 21 25.92 5.08 -3.75
C CYS A 21 25.01 5.63 -4.86
N GLY A 22 25.56 5.97 -6.03
CA GLY A 22 24.78 6.46 -7.17
C GLY A 22 23.71 5.47 -7.64
N VAL A 23 24.04 4.18 -7.72
CA VAL A 23 23.08 3.12 -8.10
C VAL A 23 22.01 2.94 -7.01
N LEU A 24 22.38 2.99 -5.73
CA LEU A 24 21.43 2.91 -4.62
C LEU A 24 20.44 4.08 -4.63
N PHE A 25 20.92 5.31 -4.80
CA PHE A 25 20.06 6.49 -4.88
C PHE A 25 19.19 6.50 -6.14
N ALA A 26 19.70 6.06 -7.28
CA ALA A 26 18.91 5.92 -8.51
C ALA A 26 17.81 4.84 -8.36
N GLY A 27 18.10 3.72 -7.70
CA GLY A 27 17.12 2.67 -7.41
C GLY A 27 16.01 3.14 -6.46
N ILE A 28 16.37 3.88 -5.41
CA ILE A 28 15.40 4.50 -4.49
C ILE A 28 14.55 5.54 -5.21
N GLY A 29 15.16 6.36 -6.07
CA GLY A 29 14.48 7.34 -6.91
C GLY A 29 13.46 6.69 -7.84
N ALA A 30 13.82 5.59 -8.51
CA ALA A 30 12.91 4.84 -9.37
C ALA A 30 11.74 4.22 -8.57
N ALA A 31 12.00 3.65 -7.38
CA ALA A 31 10.97 3.10 -6.52
C ALA A 31 9.98 4.17 -6.02
N LEU A 32 10.48 5.37 -5.68
CA LEU A 32 9.66 6.52 -5.33
C LEU A 32 8.87 7.04 -6.54
N HIS A 33 9.47 7.04 -7.73
CA HIS A 33 8.80 7.45 -8.97
C HIS A 33 7.65 6.53 -9.32
N ILE A 34 7.85 5.20 -9.24
CA ILE A 34 6.80 4.20 -9.47
C ILE A 34 5.67 4.36 -8.45
N ARG A 35 6.01 4.56 -7.16
CA ARG A 35 4.99 4.86 -6.14
C ARG A 35 4.22 6.13 -6.44
N SER A 36 4.91 7.21 -6.84
CA SER A 36 4.27 8.48 -7.18
C SER A 36 3.39 8.37 -8.42
N TYR A 37 3.77 7.55 -9.40
CA TYR A 37 3.00 7.29 -10.61
C TYR A 37 1.71 6.51 -10.29
N LEU A 38 1.81 5.46 -9.47
CA LEU A 38 0.63 4.70 -9.01
C LEU A 38 -0.30 5.55 -8.12
N LEU A 39 0.25 6.46 -7.32
CA LEU A 39 -0.52 7.46 -6.58
C LEU A 39 -1.13 8.51 -7.52
N GLY A 40 -0.44 8.88 -8.59
CA GLY A 40 -0.89 9.82 -9.61
C GLY A 40 -2.04 9.28 -10.44
N GLU A 41 -2.00 8.00 -10.83
CA GLU A 41 -3.12 7.33 -11.51
C GLU A 41 -4.37 7.29 -10.61
N ALA A 42 -4.21 7.01 -9.31
CA ALA A 42 -5.31 7.03 -8.34
C ALA A 42 -5.93 8.44 -8.14
N VAL A 43 -5.17 9.51 -8.40
CA VAL A 43 -5.66 10.90 -8.37
C VAL A 43 -6.22 11.33 -9.74
N ALA A 44 -5.68 10.80 -10.84
CA ALA A 44 -6.11 11.10 -12.21
C ALA A 44 -7.52 10.56 -12.52
N GLU A 45 -7.97 9.51 -11.82
CA GLU A 45 -9.35 9.01 -11.87
C GLU A 45 -10.37 9.91 -11.14
N GLY A 46 -9.99 11.13 -10.73
CA GLY A 46 -10.89 12.09 -10.09
C GLY A 46 -11.04 11.90 -8.58
N GLY A 47 -10.22 11.03 -7.98
CA GLY A 47 -10.13 10.85 -6.54
C GLY A 47 -9.38 11.99 -5.86
N SER A 48 -9.90 12.46 -4.73
CA SER A 48 -9.15 13.35 -3.83
C SER A 48 -7.87 12.66 -3.33
N ARG A 49 -6.91 13.43 -2.77
CA ARG A 49 -5.73 12.85 -2.13
C ARG A 49 -6.10 11.86 -1.00
N SER A 50 -7.26 12.02 -0.36
CA SER A 50 -7.80 11.07 0.62
C SER A 50 -8.22 9.75 -0.04
N ASP A 51 -8.85 9.79 -1.22
CA ASP A 51 -9.22 8.58 -1.96
C ASP A 51 -8.00 7.74 -2.37
N ALA A 52 -6.91 8.37 -2.82
CA ALA A 52 -5.67 7.66 -3.17
C ALA A 52 -5.00 6.98 -1.95
N VAL A 53 -5.07 7.62 -0.78
CA VAL A 53 -4.56 7.04 0.48
C VAL A 53 -5.45 5.88 0.96
N CYS A 54 -6.77 6.04 0.85
CA CYS A 54 -7.76 5.01 1.14
C CYS A 54 -7.55 3.76 0.28
N LEU A 55 -7.43 3.94 -1.04
CA LEU A 55 -7.11 2.87 -2.00
C LEU A 55 -5.77 2.21 -1.70
N GLY A 56 -4.75 3.01 -1.36
CA GLY A 56 -3.44 2.50 -0.96
C GLY A 56 -3.49 1.66 0.31
N ALA A 57 -4.29 2.05 1.30
CA ALA A 57 -4.51 1.27 2.52
C ALA A 57 -5.26 -0.03 2.24
N ALA A 58 -6.34 0.02 1.44
CA ALA A 58 -7.12 -1.15 1.06
C ALA A 58 -6.28 -2.20 0.33
N ARG A 59 -5.41 -1.77 -0.60
CA ARG A 59 -4.49 -2.68 -1.32
C ARG A 59 -3.47 -3.34 -0.40
N ARG A 60 -3.03 -2.66 0.68
CA ARG A 60 -2.05 -3.22 1.63
C ARG A 60 -2.62 -4.35 2.49
N MET A 61 -3.94 -4.43 2.65
CA MET A 61 -4.58 -5.56 3.35
C MET A 61 -4.40 -6.89 2.59
N GLY A 62 -4.01 -6.86 1.31
CA GLY A 62 -3.65 -8.06 0.55
C GLY A 62 -4.84 -8.93 0.10
N GLY A 63 -6.07 -8.43 0.19
CA GLY A 63 -7.29 -9.09 -0.28
C GLY A 63 -7.70 -8.67 -1.70
N GLU A 64 -8.75 -9.32 -2.21
CA GLU A 64 -9.45 -8.86 -3.42
C GLU A 64 -10.11 -7.51 -3.15
N LEU A 65 -9.72 -6.51 -3.94
CA LEU A 65 -10.25 -5.16 -3.85
C LEU A 65 -11.15 -4.87 -5.05
N THR A 66 -12.40 -4.52 -4.80
CA THR A 66 -13.32 -3.98 -5.80
C THR A 66 -13.63 -2.52 -5.46
N VAL A 67 -13.45 -1.63 -6.43
CA VAL A 67 -13.70 -0.20 -6.29
C VAL A 67 -14.89 0.15 -7.17
N THR A 68 -15.88 0.85 -6.62
CA THR A 68 -17.04 1.35 -7.35
C THR A 68 -17.19 2.85 -7.12
N PRO A 69 -18.00 3.56 -7.93
CA PRO A 69 -18.29 4.98 -7.67
C PRO A 69 -18.90 5.20 -6.27
N GLU A 70 -19.72 4.25 -5.81
CA GLU A 70 -20.43 4.31 -4.53
C GLU A 70 -19.55 3.97 -3.31
N GLY A 71 -18.38 3.36 -3.53
CA GLY A 71 -17.52 2.96 -2.43
C GLY A 71 -16.47 1.89 -2.78
N LEU A 72 -16.11 1.10 -1.78
CA LEU A 72 -15.00 0.18 -1.82
C LEU A 72 -15.35 -1.11 -1.09
N ARG A 73 -15.01 -2.25 -1.68
CA ARG A 73 -15.22 -3.58 -1.13
C ARG A 73 -13.91 -4.33 -1.09
N VAL A 74 -13.55 -4.86 0.07
CA VAL A 74 -12.36 -5.70 0.26
C VAL A 74 -12.76 -7.07 0.76
N VAL A 75 -12.25 -8.10 0.11
CA VAL A 75 -12.45 -9.50 0.47
C VAL A 75 -11.10 -10.11 0.77
N LEU A 76 -10.86 -10.46 2.03
CA LEU A 76 -9.71 -11.25 2.44
C LEU A 76 -10.16 -12.72 2.57
N PRO A 77 -9.85 -13.58 1.58
CA PRO A 77 -10.32 -14.96 1.57
C PRO A 77 -9.70 -15.83 2.67
N ASP A 78 -8.55 -15.42 3.19
CA ASP A 78 -7.82 -16.10 4.26
C ASP A 78 -7.30 -15.11 5.30
N ALA A 79 -8.08 -14.90 6.36
CA ALA A 79 -7.73 -14.10 7.52
C ALA A 79 -6.96 -14.98 8.53
N ILE A 80 -5.69 -15.23 8.23
CA ILE A 80 -4.77 -16.08 9.03
C ILE A 80 -4.70 -15.57 10.48
N ASP A 81 -4.61 -14.25 10.66
CA ASP A 81 -4.66 -13.59 11.96
C ASP A 81 -5.87 -12.65 12.05
N GLN A 82 -6.93 -13.17 12.68
CA GLN A 82 -8.20 -12.47 12.84
C GLN A 82 -8.07 -11.14 13.61
N ARG A 83 -7.14 -11.04 14.56
CA ARG A 83 -6.95 -9.81 15.34
C ARG A 83 -6.34 -8.72 14.46
N THR A 84 -5.33 -9.09 13.68
CA THR A 84 -4.69 -8.19 12.73
C THR A 84 -5.67 -7.80 11.63
N SER A 85 -6.43 -8.74 11.06
CA SER A 85 -7.43 -8.44 10.03
C SER A 85 -8.52 -7.48 10.53
N LEU A 86 -9.01 -7.64 11.77
CA LEU A 86 -9.99 -6.72 12.35
C LEU A 86 -9.39 -5.33 12.63
N THR A 87 -8.10 -5.28 13.00
CA THR A 87 -7.36 -4.02 13.16
C THR A 87 -7.13 -3.34 11.82
N ASP A 88 -6.86 -4.09 10.75
CA ASP A 88 -6.70 -3.56 9.39
C ASP A 88 -8.02 -3.00 8.85
N ALA A 89 -9.13 -3.72 9.06
CA ALA A 89 -10.46 -3.26 8.66
C ALA A 89 -10.89 -1.96 9.37
N SER A 90 -10.61 -1.85 10.66
CA SER A 90 -10.87 -0.63 11.43
C SER A 90 -9.89 0.49 11.08
N GLY A 91 -8.62 0.15 10.81
CA GLY A 91 -7.62 1.08 10.29
C GLY A 91 -8.01 1.67 8.94
N LEU A 92 -8.68 0.90 8.09
CA LEU A 92 -9.18 1.34 6.79
C LEU A 92 -10.08 2.58 6.91
N LEU A 93 -10.93 2.66 7.94
CA LEU A 93 -11.79 3.81 8.20
C LEU A 93 -11.01 5.08 8.53
N ALA A 94 -9.84 4.95 9.15
CA ALA A 94 -8.97 6.09 9.43
C ALA A 94 -8.32 6.66 8.15
N PHE A 95 -8.15 5.82 7.12
CA PHE A 95 -7.59 6.22 5.83
C PHE A 95 -8.65 6.65 4.80
N CYS A 96 -9.92 6.34 5.06
CA CYS A 96 -11.06 6.65 4.19
C CYS A 96 -12.06 7.59 4.90
N PRO A 97 -11.69 8.86 5.17
CA PRO A 97 -12.50 9.78 5.97
C PRO A 97 -13.88 10.10 5.36
N ASP A 98 -13.95 10.06 4.03
CA ASP A 98 -15.15 10.36 3.24
C ASP A 98 -16.07 9.14 3.06
N MET A 99 -15.68 7.99 3.61
CA MET A 99 -16.44 6.74 3.56
C MET A 99 -16.91 6.30 4.95
N ALA A 100 -17.94 5.46 4.99
CA ALA A 100 -18.49 4.84 6.17
C ALA A 100 -18.52 3.32 6.00
N LEU A 101 -18.38 2.57 7.09
CA LEU A 101 -18.52 1.12 7.10
C LEU A 101 -19.99 0.76 6.85
N SER A 102 -20.30 0.19 5.68
CA SER A 102 -21.65 -0.28 5.34
C SER A 102 -21.88 -1.73 5.73
N TYR A 103 -20.84 -2.56 5.59
CA TYR A 103 -20.91 -3.98 5.92
C TYR A 103 -19.56 -4.52 6.39
N PHE A 104 -19.60 -5.36 7.41
CA PHE A 104 -18.45 -6.08 7.92
C PHE A 104 -18.87 -7.51 8.25
N CYS A 105 -18.14 -8.48 7.71
CA CYS A 105 -18.29 -9.89 8.04
C CYS A 105 -16.92 -10.51 8.24
N MET A 106 -16.71 -11.19 9.35
CA MET A 106 -15.52 -12.02 9.55
C MET A 106 -15.93 -13.38 10.11
N GLY A 107 -15.49 -14.46 9.45
CA GLY A 107 -15.90 -15.80 9.82
C GLY A 107 -15.76 -16.80 8.66
N LEU A 108 -16.14 -18.04 8.94
CA LEU A 108 -16.10 -19.14 7.97
C LEU A 108 -17.14 -18.97 6.86
N SER A 109 -18.25 -18.27 7.13
CA SER A 109 -19.34 -18.02 6.18
C SER A 109 -19.22 -16.69 5.44
N CYS A 110 -18.22 -15.87 5.74
CA CYS A 110 -18.10 -14.50 5.23
C CYS A 110 -17.43 -14.38 3.85
N GLY A 111 -17.05 -15.51 3.26
CA GLY A 111 -16.32 -15.58 2.01
C GLY A 111 -16.64 -16.88 1.28
N PRO A 112 -16.05 -17.10 0.10
CA PRO A 112 -16.43 -18.22 -0.77
C PRO A 112 -16.11 -19.61 -0.19
N GLY A 113 -15.43 -19.68 0.96
CA GLY A 113 -14.98 -20.93 1.60
C GLY A 113 -16.06 -21.74 2.33
N GLY A 114 -17.20 -21.16 2.70
CA GLY A 114 -18.30 -21.86 3.37
C GLY A 114 -17.93 -22.51 4.74
N PRO A 115 -18.83 -23.30 5.34
CA PRO A 115 -18.72 -23.80 6.73
C PRO A 115 -17.60 -24.85 6.99
N GLY A 116 -16.71 -25.10 6.04
CA GLY A 116 -15.48 -25.90 6.22
C GLY A 116 -14.21 -25.23 5.68
N GLY A 117 -14.31 -23.95 5.30
CA GLY A 117 -13.23 -23.18 4.71
C GLY A 117 -12.34 -22.49 5.74
N LYS A 118 -11.49 -21.58 5.26
CA LYS A 118 -10.70 -20.69 6.12
C LYS A 118 -11.56 -19.53 6.60
N VAL A 119 -11.16 -18.92 7.73
CA VAL A 119 -11.80 -17.68 8.17
C VAL A 119 -11.52 -16.62 7.14
N SER A 120 -12.57 -15.97 6.66
CA SER A 120 -12.51 -14.91 5.67
C SER A 120 -13.03 -13.63 6.27
N MET A 121 -12.61 -12.50 5.71
CA MET A 121 -13.08 -11.18 6.11
C MET A 121 -13.59 -10.45 4.87
N LEU A 122 -14.73 -9.81 5.01
CA LEU A 122 -15.34 -8.97 4.00
C LEU A 122 -15.66 -7.62 4.63
N VAL A 123 -15.20 -6.55 3.96
CA VAL A 123 -15.37 -5.17 4.40
C VAL A 123 -15.93 -4.39 3.24
N GLU A 124 -17.03 -3.70 3.46
CA GLU A 124 -17.60 -2.76 2.50
C GLU A 124 -17.67 -1.38 3.13
N LEU A 125 -17.14 -0.42 2.40
CA LEU A 125 -17.17 1.00 2.69
C LEU A 125 -18.03 1.69 1.63
N THR A 126 -18.97 2.53 2.04
CA THR A 126 -19.75 3.37 1.14
C THR A 126 -19.38 4.83 1.33
N ARG A 127 -19.42 5.63 0.27
CA ARG A 127 -19.23 7.07 0.37
C ARG A 127 -20.35 7.66 1.24
N LYS A 128 -19.99 8.57 2.14
CA LYS A 128 -20.98 9.30 2.94
C LYS A 128 -21.77 10.23 2.02
N PRO A 129 -23.11 10.29 2.16
CA PRO A 129 -23.88 11.33 1.49
C PRO A 129 -23.44 12.69 2.06
N LEU A 130 -23.11 13.62 1.16
CA LEU A 130 -22.78 15.01 1.49
C LEU A 130 -23.97 15.75 2.10
#